data_AF-A0A2V2ZYR8-F1
#
_entry.id   AF-A0A2V2ZYR8-F1
#
_cell.length_a   1.000
_cell.length_b   1.000
_cell.length_c   1.000
_cell.angle_alpha   90.00
_cell.angle_beta   90.00
_cell.angle_gamma   90.00
#
_symmetry.space_group_name_H-M   'P 1'
#
loop_
_entity.id
_entity.type
_entity.pdbx_description
1 polymer ?
#
loop_
_entity_poly.entity_id
_entity_poly.type
_entity_poly.pdbx_seq_one_letter_code
_entity_poly.pdbx_strand_id
1 'polypeptide(L)'
;MKREWRLSFLFIISVLALLTFWNYQNRVYDWDMPGYMGCMYTSEFPNSPDKVRILTYEEIKKEAPAEHYTDIIGIKQWDIPRQYFVKNTQSFIEQLPYFQIKVGYILVITLFYKLGFTAPMAVLFTSLISYFFSGILLFYILKLLFPKKYWLAVLLTIATMLLPPMTYMSRVSTPDMFIFQFMLIFMIGLIKKWNKWGMFALLFGITFIRPDYITFTLTYIMSVFFFHYFREKKIDISFIAQGIVLLAMYLAIIKFYHYPGWKDLFYDTFIDRRPIISTHPIDVSLKDYLSIIYIKIIYFKKVTLSLAIMIGVIFWRSKDAWVRIISVLFLVNVYIKFFFFPQSAALRFFFPFIFPVFIMMLYVLSKKYNDLKLGKIT
;
A
#
# COMPACT_ATOMS: atom_id res chain seq x y z
N MET A 1 -6.64 19.10 -28.24
CA MET A 1 -7.20 18.34 -27.10
C MET A 1 -8.70 18.63 -27.03
N LYS A 2 -9.59 17.62 -27.05
CA LYS A 2 -11.06 17.83 -27.09
C LYS A 2 -11.53 18.68 -25.91
N ARG A 3 -12.41 19.66 -26.14
CA ARG A 3 -12.95 20.60 -25.13
C ARG A 3 -13.55 19.86 -23.92
N GLU A 4 -14.27 18.77 -24.17
CA GLU A 4 -14.88 17.92 -23.14
C GLU A 4 -13.87 17.35 -22.16
N TRP A 5 -12.71 16.89 -22.65
CA TRP A 5 -11.66 16.36 -21.79
C TRP A 5 -11.08 17.43 -20.86
N ARG A 6 -10.86 18.66 -21.38
CA ARG A 6 -10.39 19.79 -20.57
C ARG A 6 -11.37 20.11 -19.44
N LEU A 7 -12.66 20.17 -19.77
CA LEU A 7 -13.71 20.44 -18.79
C LEU A 7 -13.81 19.33 -17.74
N SER A 8 -13.83 18.06 -18.16
CA SER A 8 -13.86 16.92 -17.23
C SER A 8 -12.62 16.86 -16.34
N PHE A 9 -11.44 17.18 -16.87
CA PHE A 9 -10.20 17.21 -16.11
C PHE A 9 -10.18 18.33 -15.06
N LEU A 10 -10.58 19.55 -15.43
CA LEU A 10 -10.70 20.67 -14.50
C LEU A 10 -11.73 20.37 -13.40
N PHE A 11 -12.89 19.84 -13.78
CA PHE A 11 -13.91 19.42 -12.82
C PHE A 11 -13.38 18.38 -11.84
N ILE A 12 -12.65 17.36 -12.33
CA ILE A 12 -12.04 16.34 -11.46
C ILE A 12 -11.00 16.94 -10.53
N ILE A 13 -10.15 17.86 -10.99
CA ILE A 13 -9.20 18.54 -10.11
C ILE A 13 -9.94 19.25 -8.98
N SER A 14 -10.98 20.02 -9.28
CA SER A 14 -11.78 20.74 -8.28
C SER A 14 -12.44 19.77 -7.29
N VAL A 15 -13.08 18.70 -7.77
CA VAL A 15 -13.72 17.71 -6.88
C VAL A 15 -12.69 16.98 -6.02
N LEU A 16 -11.54 16.59 -6.59
CA LEU A 16 -10.49 15.92 -5.81
C LEU A 16 -9.89 16.86 -4.76
N ALA A 17 -9.72 18.16 -5.06
CA ALA A 17 -9.27 19.13 -4.06
C ALA A 17 -10.28 19.24 -2.91
N LEU A 18 -11.58 19.30 -3.20
CA LEU A 18 -12.64 19.31 -2.19
C LEU A 18 -12.67 18.03 -1.35
N LEU A 19 -12.54 16.85 -1.99
CA LEU A 19 -12.51 15.57 -1.28
C LEU A 19 -11.25 15.42 -0.43
N THR A 20 -10.09 15.84 -0.91
CA THR A 20 -8.85 15.86 -0.12
C THR A 20 -8.98 16.80 1.07
N PHE A 21 -9.55 18.00 0.88
CA PHE A 21 -9.82 18.92 1.97
C PHE A 21 -10.80 18.33 3.00
N TRP A 22 -11.86 17.65 2.55
CA TRP A 22 -12.78 16.94 3.43
C TRP A 22 -12.08 15.84 4.22
N ASN A 23 -11.20 15.04 3.58
CA ASN A 23 -10.40 14.04 4.29
C ASN A 23 -9.40 14.67 5.27
N TYR A 24 -8.84 15.84 4.95
CA TYR A 24 -7.99 16.60 5.88
C TYR A 24 -8.76 17.05 7.13
N GLN A 25 -9.99 17.53 6.97
CA GLN A 25 -10.85 17.89 8.12
C GLN A 25 -11.21 16.67 8.97
N ASN A 26 -11.28 15.48 8.36
CA ASN A 26 -11.61 14.21 9.03
C ASN A 26 -10.38 13.32 9.27
N ARG A 27 -9.18 13.91 9.33
CA ARG A 27 -7.92 13.18 9.54
C ARG A 27 -7.87 12.56 10.94
N VAL A 28 -7.18 11.43 11.05
CA VAL A 28 -7.02 10.67 12.29
C VAL A 28 -5.54 10.56 12.62
N TYR A 29 -5.20 11.01 13.83
CA TYR A 29 -3.88 10.80 14.40
C TYR A 29 -3.93 9.42 15.03
N ASP A 30 -3.39 8.41 14.35
CA ASP A 30 -3.50 7.02 14.75
C ASP A 30 -2.23 6.51 15.47
N TRP A 31 -2.32 5.28 15.97
CA TRP A 31 -1.25 4.63 16.71
C TRP A 31 0.01 4.32 15.88
N ASP A 32 -0.06 4.35 14.54
CA ASP A 32 1.09 4.12 13.66
C ASP A 32 1.97 5.39 13.55
N MET A 33 1.40 6.58 13.80
CA MET A 33 2.09 7.88 13.69
C MET A 33 3.37 7.99 14.53
N PRO A 34 3.41 7.62 15.83
CA PRO A 34 4.63 7.68 16.62
C PRO A 34 5.78 6.85 16.02
N GLY A 35 5.47 5.70 15.41
CA GLY A 35 6.47 4.86 14.76
C GLY A 35 7.14 5.58 13.60
N TYR A 36 6.36 6.19 12.70
CA TYR A 36 6.90 6.92 11.55
C TYR A 36 7.62 8.22 11.93
N MET A 37 7.06 8.98 12.88
CA MET A 37 7.73 10.17 13.41
C MET A 37 9.03 9.81 14.12
N GLY A 38 9.04 8.74 14.91
CA GLY A 38 10.23 8.23 15.56
C GLY A 38 11.32 7.89 14.55
N CYS A 39 10.98 7.18 13.46
CA CYS A 39 11.92 6.89 12.37
C CYS A 39 12.53 8.16 11.77
N MET A 40 11.69 9.14 11.46
CA MET A 40 12.15 10.44 10.94
C MET A 40 13.10 11.12 11.95
N TYR A 41 12.70 11.23 13.21
CA TYR A 41 13.53 11.87 14.24
C TYR A 41 14.81 11.12 14.56
N THR A 42 14.87 9.78 14.43
CA THR A 42 16.15 9.05 14.57
C THR A 42 17.18 9.47 13.53
N SER A 43 16.76 9.91 12.35
CA SER A 43 17.68 10.45 11.34
C SER A 43 18.17 11.86 11.65
N GLU A 44 17.36 12.66 12.36
CA GLU A 44 17.69 14.04 12.75
C GLU A 44 18.46 14.11 14.09
N PHE A 45 18.23 13.15 14.99
CA PHE A 45 18.84 13.07 16.32
C PHE A 45 19.40 11.66 16.60
N PRO A 46 20.38 11.17 15.81
CA PRO A 46 20.86 9.78 15.90
C PRO A 46 21.47 9.41 17.26
N ASN A 47 22.05 10.40 17.95
CA ASN A 47 22.75 10.19 19.23
C ASN A 47 21.87 10.49 20.45
N SER A 48 20.55 10.67 20.28
CA SER A 48 19.66 11.09 21.37
C SER A 48 18.31 10.37 21.32
N PRO A 49 18.28 9.03 21.52
CA PRO A 49 17.06 8.23 21.41
C PRO A 49 15.96 8.68 22.39
N ASP A 50 16.33 9.17 23.57
CA ASP A 50 15.37 9.71 24.54
C ASP A 50 14.68 10.98 24.02
N LYS A 51 15.46 11.88 23.40
CA LYS A 51 14.95 13.08 22.73
C LYS A 51 14.00 12.72 21.59
N VAL A 52 14.33 11.70 20.78
CA VAL A 52 13.44 11.20 19.71
C VAL A 52 12.08 10.79 20.28
N ARG A 53 12.06 9.99 21.36
CA ARG A 53 10.81 9.57 22.02
C ARG A 53 10.02 10.78 22.54
N ILE A 54 10.67 11.65 23.31
CA ILE A 54 10.02 12.83 23.91
C ILE A 54 9.40 13.73 22.84
N LEU A 55 10.19 14.13 21.83
CA LEU A 55 9.70 14.98 20.75
C LEU A 55 8.55 14.34 19.97
N THR A 56 8.60 13.02 19.75
CA THR A 56 7.51 12.30 19.07
C THR A 56 6.18 12.50 19.78
N TYR A 57 6.13 12.25 21.08
CA TYR A 57 4.87 12.35 21.83
C TYR A 57 4.47 13.79 22.15
N GLU A 58 5.42 14.70 22.34
CA GLU A 58 5.13 16.11 22.59
C GLU A 58 4.54 16.79 21.36
N GLU A 59 5.09 16.56 20.17
CA GLU A 59 4.57 17.17 18.94
C GLU A 59 3.19 16.63 18.57
N ILE A 60 2.93 15.33 18.76
CA ILE A 60 1.58 14.78 18.58
C ILE A 60 0.61 15.44 19.58
N LYS A 61 1.00 15.60 20.85
CA LYS A 61 0.14 16.20 21.88
C LYS A 61 -0.25 17.65 21.55
N LYS A 62 0.63 18.41 20.90
CA LYS A 62 0.37 19.82 20.51
C LYS A 62 -0.71 19.94 19.44
N GLU A 63 -0.88 18.93 18.57
CA GLU A 63 -1.74 19.03 17.39
C GLU A 63 -2.94 18.09 17.39
N ALA A 64 -2.79 16.89 17.96
CA ALA A 64 -3.82 15.88 17.92
C ALA A 64 -4.98 16.27 18.85
N PRO A 65 -6.24 16.04 18.45
CA PRO A 65 -7.37 16.09 19.36
C PRO A 65 -7.11 15.22 20.60
N ALA A 66 -7.58 15.67 21.77
CA ALA A 66 -7.31 14.99 23.05
C ALA A 66 -7.71 13.50 23.04
N GLU A 67 -8.83 13.16 22.39
CA GLU A 67 -9.28 11.77 22.23
C GLU A 67 -8.27 10.94 21.42
N HIS A 68 -7.75 11.47 20.30
CA HIS A 68 -6.78 10.76 19.48
C HIS A 68 -5.45 10.58 20.21
N TYR A 69 -4.96 11.62 20.89
CA TYR A 69 -3.73 11.50 21.68
C TYR A 69 -3.87 10.46 22.79
N THR A 70 -5.04 10.41 23.43
CA THR A 70 -5.39 9.45 24.48
C THR A 70 -5.40 8.01 23.96
N ASP A 71 -5.87 7.77 22.72
CA ASP A 71 -5.78 6.47 22.06
C ASP A 71 -4.32 6.09 21.74
N ILE A 72 -3.53 7.04 21.23
CA ILE A 72 -2.11 6.84 20.87
C ILE A 72 -1.30 6.38 22.09
N ILE A 73 -1.48 7.00 23.24
CA ILE A 73 -0.75 6.63 24.47
C ILE A 73 -1.31 5.39 25.17
N GLY A 74 -2.50 4.92 24.77
CA GLY A 74 -3.12 3.70 25.28
C GLY A 74 -3.50 3.77 26.77
N ILE A 75 -4.46 4.63 27.14
CA ILE A 75 -4.87 4.78 28.56
C ILE A 75 -5.62 3.57 29.14
N LYS A 76 -6.06 2.63 28.31
CA LYS A 76 -6.83 1.46 28.78
C LYS A 76 -5.88 0.42 29.36
N GLN A 77 -6.35 -0.31 30.38
CA GLN A 77 -5.51 -1.27 31.12
C GLN A 77 -4.93 -2.39 30.25
N TRP A 78 -5.55 -2.70 29.11
CA TRP A 78 -5.06 -3.72 28.17
C TRP A 78 -4.10 -3.18 27.09
N ASP A 79 -3.88 -1.85 27.01
CA ASP A 79 -2.95 -1.21 26.06
C ASP A 79 -1.58 -0.92 26.69
N ILE A 80 -1.15 -1.77 27.63
CA ILE A 80 0.11 -1.65 28.37
C ILE A 80 1.31 -1.34 27.47
N PRO A 81 1.51 -1.99 26.30
CA PRO A 81 2.67 -1.73 25.45
C PRO A 81 2.77 -0.27 24.98
N ARG A 82 1.63 0.37 24.66
CA ARG A 82 1.61 1.77 24.22
C ARG A 82 2.07 2.71 25.34
N GLN A 83 1.69 2.42 26.58
CA GLN A 83 2.13 3.19 27.75
C GLN A 83 3.64 3.05 27.97
N TYR A 84 4.21 1.88 27.71
CA TYR A 84 5.66 1.66 27.76
C TYR A 84 6.39 2.44 26.67
N PHE A 85 5.87 2.49 25.44
CA PHE A 85 6.47 3.28 24.36
C PHE A 85 6.54 4.78 24.71
N VAL A 86 5.58 5.29 25.47
CA VAL A 86 5.58 6.69 25.92
C VAL A 86 6.60 6.93 27.02
N LYS A 87 6.77 5.99 27.96
CA LYS A 87 7.53 6.21 29.20
C LYS A 87 8.97 5.67 29.15
N ASN A 88 9.25 4.71 28.29
CA ASN A 88 10.52 3.98 28.24
C ASN A 88 11.15 4.08 26.85
N THR A 89 12.37 4.63 26.81
CA THR A 89 13.11 4.87 25.55
C THR A 89 13.51 3.58 24.86
N GLN A 90 13.96 2.56 25.60
CA GLN A 90 14.30 1.28 25.02
C GLN A 90 13.08 0.64 24.33
N SER A 91 11.95 0.59 25.04
CA SER A 91 10.68 0.10 24.52
C SER A 91 10.26 0.80 23.23
N PHE A 92 10.37 2.13 23.17
CA PHE A 92 10.06 2.90 21.94
C PHE A 92 11.01 2.57 20.78
N ILE A 93 12.33 2.57 21.03
CA ILE A 93 13.34 2.38 19.99
C ILE A 93 13.27 0.96 19.40
N GLU A 94 13.04 -0.06 20.22
CA GLU A 94 12.94 -1.44 19.75
C GLU A 94 11.79 -1.67 18.76
N GLN A 95 10.75 -0.83 18.78
CA GLN A 95 9.61 -0.93 17.84
C GLN A 95 9.88 -0.25 16.49
N LEU A 96 10.79 0.73 16.43
CA LEU A 96 11.04 1.51 15.23
C LEU A 96 11.44 0.67 14.01
N PRO A 97 12.22 -0.42 14.12
CA PRO A 97 12.51 -1.31 13.00
C PRO A 97 11.28 -1.78 12.19
N TYR A 98 10.10 -1.95 12.80
CA TYR A 98 8.87 -2.29 12.07
C TYR A 98 8.40 -1.20 11.10
N PHE A 99 8.79 0.04 11.37
CA PHE A 99 8.44 1.23 10.59
C PHE A 99 9.60 1.64 9.67
N GLN A 100 10.85 1.56 10.14
CA GLN A 100 12.07 1.99 9.46
C GLN A 100 12.29 1.32 8.10
N ILE A 101 11.87 0.06 7.95
CA ILE A 101 12.02 -0.67 6.69
C ILE A 101 11.28 -0.01 5.51
N LYS A 102 10.28 0.85 5.74
CA LYS A 102 9.55 1.57 4.68
C LYS A 102 10.34 2.81 4.24
N VAL A 103 11.55 2.58 3.73
CA VAL A 103 12.55 3.62 3.47
C VAL A 103 12.01 4.73 2.57
N GLY A 104 11.41 4.36 1.44
CA GLY A 104 10.85 5.34 0.50
C GLY A 104 9.75 6.21 1.12
N TYR A 105 8.94 5.65 2.04
CA TYR A 105 7.91 6.42 2.75
C TYR A 105 8.51 7.38 3.77
N ILE A 106 9.49 6.93 4.55
CA ILE A 106 10.16 7.77 5.56
C ILE A 106 10.91 8.92 4.89
N LEU A 107 11.57 8.68 3.74
CA LEU A 107 12.23 9.76 3.01
C LEU A 107 11.27 10.87 2.57
N VAL A 108 10.05 10.52 2.16
CA VAL A 108 9.02 11.50 1.79
C VAL A 108 8.51 12.27 3.02
N ILE A 109 8.33 11.58 4.15
CA ILE A 109 7.99 12.24 5.42
C ILE A 109 9.09 13.23 5.81
N THR A 110 10.35 12.80 5.80
CA THR A 110 11.50 13.66 6.12
C THR A 110 11.58 14.84 5.16
N LEU A 111 11.28 14.66 3.87
CA LEU A 111 11.21 15.75 2.91
C LEU A 111 10.15 16.79 3.32
N PHE A 112 8.93 16.36 3.64
CA PHE A 112 7.89 17.31 4.08
C PHE A 112 8.26 18.01 5.38
N TYR A 113 8.83 17.30 6.34
CA TYR A 113 9.33 17.91 7.56
C TYR A 113 10.39 18.99 7.27
N LYS A 114 11.35 18.71 6.38
CA LYS A 114 12.38 19.67 5.96
C LYS A 114 11.84 20.85 5.15
N LEU A 115 10.68 20.69 4.51
CA LEU A 115 9.95 21.78 3.84
C LEU A 115 9.17 22.67 4.82
N GLY A 116 9.23 22.40 6.13
CA GLY A 116 8.64 23.23 7.17
C GLY A 116 7.29 22.74 7.70
N PHE A 117 6.82 21.56 7.28
CA PHE A 117 5.67 20.93 7.92
C PHE A 117 6.05 20.45 9.32
N THR A 118 5.12 20.53 10.27
CA THR A 118 5.30 19.87 11.56
C THR A 118 5.35 18.36 11.38
N ALA A 119 5.97 17.65 12.33
CA ALA A 119 6.20 16.22 12.20
C ALA A 119 4.91 15.37 12.07
N PRO A 120 3.83 15.61 12.85
CA PRO A 120 2.56 14.90 12.63
C PRO A 120 1.97 15.19 11.24
N MET A 121 2.06 16.44 10.79
CA MET A 121 1.53 16.85 9.49
C MET A 121 2.32 16.31 8.32
N ALA A 122 3.65 16.17 8.42
CA ALA A 122 4.47 15.54 7.39
C ALA A 122 3.99 14.10 7.08
N VAL A 123 3.62 13.34 8.12
CA VAL A 123 3.07 11.98 7.95
C VAL A 123 1.68 12.01 7.31
N LEU A 124 0.77 12.84 7.84
CA LEU A 124 -0.62 12.94 7.35
C LEU A 124 -0.72 13.50 5.93
N PHE A 125 0.07 14.53 5.60
CA PHE A 125 0.11 15.12 4.26
C PHE A 125 0.59 14.13 3.21
N THR A 126 1.48 13.19 3.59
CA THR A 126 1.88 12.12 2.68
C THR A 126 0.67 11.31 2.23
N SER A 127 -0.24 10.92 3.13
CA SER A 127 -1.49 10.21 2.77
C SER A 127 -2.46 11.08 1.98
N LEU A 128 -2.64 12.36 2.34
CA LEU A 128 -3.59 13.27 1.71
C LEU A 128 -3.19 13.67 0.29
N ILE A 129 -1.93 14.05 0.09
CA ILE A 129 -1.36 14.28 -1.24
C ILE A 129 -1.45 12.99 -2.05
N SER A 130 -1.21 11.84 -1.41
CA SER A 130 -1.29 10.57 -2.09
C SER A 130 -2.69 10.27 -2.63
N TYR A 131 -3.72 10.59 -1.85
CA TYR A 131 -5.12 10.45 -2.24
C TYR A 131 -5.46 11.34 -3.44
N PHE A 132 -5.09 12.62 -3.41
CA PHE A 132 -5.35 13.55 -4.50
C PHE A 132 -4.79 13.03 -5.84
N PHE A 133 -3.50 12.67 -5.87
CA PHE A 133 -2.86 12.17 -7.07
C PHE A 133 -3.34 10.76 -7.45
N SER A 134 -3.74 9.91 -6.50
CA SER A 134 -4.41 8.63 -6.81
C SER A 134 -5.70 8.86 -7.59
N GLY A 135 -6.48 9.88 -7.24
CA GLY A 135 -7.68 10.26 -7.97
C GLY A 135 -7.39 10.70 -9.41
N ILE A 136 -6.33 11.48 -9.61
CA ILE A 136 -5.89 11.88 -10.97
C ILE A 136 -5.45 10.67 -11.79
N LEU A 137 -4.63 9.79 -11.20
CA LEU A 137 -4.16 8.58 -11.87
C LEU A 137 -5.33 7.65 -12.23
N LEU A 138 -6.28 7.47 -11.31
CA LEU A 138 -7.49 6.69 -11.56
C LEU A 138 -8.33 7.29 -12.68
N PHE A 139 -8.57 8.60 -12.67
CA PHE A 139 -9.28 9.29 -13.75
C PHE A 139 -8.59 9.10 -15.09
N TYR A 140 -7.26 9.19 -15.11
CA TYR A 140 -6.47 8.92 -16.30
C TYR A 140 -6.62 7.48 -16.80
N ILE A 141 -6.55 6.47 -15.90
CA ILE A 141 -6.80 5.07 -16.23
C ILE A 141 -8.20 4.91 -16.82
N LEU A 142 -9.23 5.43 -16.17
CA LEU A 142 -10.61 5.33 -16.64
C LEU A 142 -10.82 6.01 -17.99
N LYS A 143 -10.11 7.11 -18.27
CA LYS A 143 -10.08 7.70 -19.62
C LYS A 143 -9.40 6.81 -20.65
N LEU A 144 -8.35 6.07 -20.29
CA LEU A 144 -7.76 5.07 -21.19
C LEU A 144 -8.76 3.94 -21.47
N LEU A 145 -9.54 3.54 -20.46
CA LEU A 145 -10.54 2.48 -20.59
C LEU A 145 -11.79 2.95 -21.35
N PHE A 146 -12.20 4.22 -21.24
CA PHE A 146 -13.43 4.76 -21.81
C PHE A 146 -13.19 6.09 -22.57
N PRO A 147 -12.44 6.08 -23.69
CA PRO A 147 -11.89 7.29 -24.33
C PRO A 147 -12.90 8.29 -24.89
N LYS A 148 -14.19 7.91 -24.99
CA LYS A 148 -15.30 8.75 -25.46
C LYS A 148 -16.38 9.02 -24.40
N LYS A 149 -16.25 8.44 -23.19
CA LYS A 149 -17.26 8.56 -22.12
C LYS A 149 -16.63 9.24 -20.91
N TYR A 150 -16.22 10.50 -21.07
CA TYR A 150 -15.54 11.25 -20.02
C TYR A 150 -16.40 11.40 -18.76
N TRP A 151 -17.71 11.60 -18.92
CA TRP A 151 -18.66 11.65 -17.78
C TRP A 151 -18.65 10.36 -16.95
N LEU A 152 -18.52 9.19 -17.59
CA LEU A 152 -18.47 7.91 -16.90
C LEU A 152 -17.15 7.77 -16.14
N ALA A 153 -16.03 8.20 -16.74
CA ALA A 153 -14.75 8.25 -16.05
C ALA A 153 -14.80 9.18 -14.84
N VAL A 154 -15.44 10.35 -14.96
CA VAL A 154 -15.66 11.28 -13.84
C VAL A 154 -16.45 10.62 -12.72
N LEU A 155 -17.62 10.04 -13.05
CA LEU A 155 -18.51 9.40 -12.08
C LEU A 155 -17.80 8.24 -11.36
N LEU A 156 -17.12 7.36 -12.10
CA LEU A 156 -16.40 6.23 -11.54
C LEU A 156 -15.21 6.65 -10.68
N THR A 157 -14.49 7.72 -11.06
CA THR A 157 -13.44 8.29 -10.20
C THR A 157 -14.04 8.77 -8.88
N ILE A 158 -15.07 9.62 -8.92
CA ILE A 158 -15.68 10.17 -7.70
C ILE A 158 -16.23 9.05 -6.81
N ALA A 159 -16.99 8.13 -7.38
CA ALA A 159 -17.54 6.98 -6.66
C ALA A 159 -16.46 6.13 -6.00
N THR A 160 -15.34 5.89 -6.70
CA THR A 160 -14.21 5.14 -6.14
C THR A 160 -13.52 5.91 -5.02
N MET A 161 -13.25 7.20 -5.21
CA MET A 161 -12.55 8.03 -4.23
C MET A 161 -13.37 8.19 -2.94
N LEU A 162 -14.69 8.07 -3.01
CA LEU A 162 -15.61 8.07 -1.87
C LEU A 162 -15.73 6.70 -1.16
N LEU A 163 -15.17 5.62 -1.71
CA LEU A 163 -15.24 4.31 -1.06
C LEU A 163 -14.61 4.36 0.34
N PRO A 164 -15.18 3.66 1.35
CA PRO A 164 -14.64 3.68 2.71
C PRO A 164 -13.14 3.32 2.82
N PRO A 165 -12.59 2.31 2.10
CA PRO A 165 -11.16 2.05 2.14
C PRO A 165 -10.30 3.20 1.61
N MET A 166 -10.77 3.92 0.58
CA MET A 166 -10.04 5.05 -0.02
C MET A 166 -9.99 6.24 0.93
N THR A 167 -11.14 6.61 1.50
CA THR A 167 -11.23 7.72 2.45
C THR A 167 -10.47 7.39 3.74
N TYR A 168 -10.60 6.17 4.27
CA TYR A 168 -9.86 5.72 5.45
C TYR A 168 -8.34 5.80 5.24
N MET A 169 -7.80 5.19 4.17
CA MET A 169 -6.36 5.22 3.86
C MET A 169 -5.82 6.65 3.67
N SER A 170 -6.64 7.62 3.26
CA SER A 170 -6.22 9.03 3.14
C SER A 170 -6.15 9.78 4.47
N ARG A 171 -6.91 9.33 5.48
CA ARG A 171 -7.06 10.01 6.78
C ARG A 171 -6.07 9.54 7.82
N VAL A 172 -5.54 8.34 7.65
CA VAL A 172 -4.66 7.68 8.62
C VAL A 172 -3.18 7.82 8.23
N SER A 173 -2.31 7.65 9.21
CA SER A 173 -0.87 7.91 9.10
C SER A 173 -0.09 6.68 8.64
N THR A 174 -0.47 6.13 7.48
CA THR A 174 0.16 4.92 6.95
C THR A 174 0.57 5.03 5.48
N PRO A 175 1.56 4.23 5.03
CA PRO A 175 2.01 4.22 3.64
C PRO A 175 1.01 3.63 2.65
N ASP A 176 -0.19 3.21 3.09
CA ASP A 176 -1.13 2.45 2.25
C ASP A 176 -1.67 3.27 1.08
N MET A 177 -2.02 4.55 1.30
CA MET A 177 -2.44 5.44 0.20
C MET A 177 -1.26 5.80 -0.70
N PHE A 178 -0.05 5.92 -0.15
CA PHE A 178 1.14 6.24 -0.93
C PHE A 178 1.51 5.09 -1.87
N ILE A 179 1.60 3.85 -1.37
CA ILE A 179 1.88 2.69 -2.23
C ILE A 179 0.77 2.45 -3.26
N PHE A 180 -0.48 2.77 -2.93
CA PHE A 180 -1.60 2.65 -3.85
C PHE A 180 -1.38 3.47 -5.14
N GLN A 181 -0.75 4.65 -5.05
CA GLN A 181 -0.38 5.42 -6.24
C GLN A 181 0.53 4.64 -7.18
N PHE A 182 1.55 3.99 -6.64
CA PHE A 182 2.50 3.20 -7.42
C PHE A 182 1.82 1.98 -8.03
N MET A 183 0.83 1.39 -7.35
CA MET A 183 -0.01 0.35 -7.92
C MET A 183 -0.88 0.87 -9.08
N LEU A 184 -1.38 2.10 -9.02
CA LEU A 184 -2.09 2.72 -10.16
C LEU A 184 -1.13 3.03 -11.32
N ILE A 185 0.08 3.54 -11.05
CA ILE A 185 1.12 3.73 -12.07
C ILE A 185 1.48 2.39 -12.71
N PHE A 186 1.56 1.32 -11.92
CA PHE A 186 1.81 -0.03 -12.41
C PHE A 186 0.71 -0.49 -13.36
N MET A 187 -0.55 -0.23 -13.03
CA MET A 187 -1.67 -0.50 -13.92
C MET A 187 -1.62 0.33 -15.21
N ILE A 188 -1.19 1.59 -15.14
CA ILE A 188 -0.94 2.41 -16.35
C ILE A 188 0.15 1.76 -17.19
N GLY A 189 1.26 1.34 -16.58
CA GLY A 189 2.37 0.66 -17.26
C GLY A 189 1.94 -0.62 -17.96
N LEU A 190 1.09 -1.42 -17.32
CA LEU A 190 0.49 -2.62 -17.93
C LEU A 190 -0.41 -2.29 -19.13
N ILE A 191 -1.35 -1.34 -18.96
CA ILE A 191 -2.30 -0.96 -20.01
C ILE A 191 -1.57 -0.33 -21.21
N LYS A 192 -0.56 0.50 -20.94
CA LYS A 192 0.27 1.17 -21.96
C LYS A 192 1.43 0.33 -22.48
N LYS A 193 1.63 -0.88 -21.95
CA LYS A 193 2.71 -1.80 -22.33
C LYS A 193 4.09 -1.12 -22.24
N TRP A 194 4.40 -0.53 -21.10
CA TRP A 194 5.74 0.01 -20.84
C TRP A 194 6.80 -1.06 -21.05
N ASN A 195 8.00 -0.61 -21.45
CA ASN A 195 9.13 -1.52 -21.63
C ASN A 195 9.53 -2.18 -20.30
N LYS A 196 10.27 -3.29 -20.38
CA LYS A 196 10.65 -4.09 -19.21
C LYS A 196 11.45 -3.30 -18.16
N TRP A 197 12.28 -2.35 -18.58
CA TRP A 197 13.10 -1.54 -17.69
C TRP A 197 12.29 -0.47 -16.95
N GLY A 198 11.30 0.13 -17.61
CA GLY A 198 10.35 1.05 -16.98
C GLY A 198 9.47 0.33 -15.96
N MET A 199 9.00 -0.88 -16.29
CA MET A 199 8.30 -1.73 -15.31
C MET A 199 9.21 -2.12 -14.15
N PHE A 200 10.47 -2.48 -14.41
CA PHE A 200 11.43 -2.84 -13.36
C PHE A 200 11.72 -1.67 -12.41
N ALA A 201 11.97 -0.47 -12.93
CA ALA A 201 12.20 0.71 -12.10
C ALA A 201 11.00 1.00 -11.16
N LEU A 202 9.79 0.77 -11.65
CA LEU A 202 8.58 0.90 -10.86
C LEU A 202 8.46 -0.18 -9.77
N LEU A 203 8.77 -1.45 -10.09
CA LEU A 203 8.78 -2.54 -9.10
C LEU A 203 9.85 -2.30 -8.02
N PHE A 204 11.02 -1.79 -8.41
CA PHE A 204 12.05 -1.36 -7.48
C PHE A 204 11.51 -0.29 -6.53
N GLY A 205 10.85 0.75 -7.06
CA GLY A 205 10.20 1.78 -6.26
C GLY A 205 9.14 1.22 -5.29
N ILE A 206 8.29 0.30 -5.77
CA ILE A 206 7.25 -0.36 -4.94
C ILE A 206 7.90 -1.08 -3.75
N THR A 207 8.91 -1.90 -3.98
CA THR A 207 9.59 -2.66 -2.91
C THR A 207 10.41 -1.74 -2.00
N PHE A 208 10.99 -0.65 -2.53
CA PHE A 208 11.73 0.33 -1.73
C PHE A 208 10.82 1.14 -0.78
N ILE A 209 9.59 1.44 -1.20
CA ILE A 209 8.59 2.12 -0.36
C ILE A 209 7.99 1.13 0.65
N ARG A 210 7.70 -0.09 0.20
CA ARG A 210 7.11 -1.16 1.00
C ARG A 210 7.82 -2.48 0.74
N PRO A 211 8.81 -2.86 1.57
CA PRO A 211 9.54 -4.11 1.38
C PRO A 211 8.64 -5.35 1.46
N ASP A 212 7.51 -5.27 2.17
CA ASP A 212 6.52 -6.35 2.23
C ASP A 212 5.83 -6.62 0.88
N TYR A 213 6.00 -5.76 -0.13
CA TYR A 213 5.51 -5.97 -1.50
C TYR A 213 6.52 -6.75 -2.35
N ILE A 214 7.66 -7.19 -1.80
CA ILE A 214 8.62 -8.05 -2.49
C ILE A 214 7.93 -9.28 -3.09
N THR A 215 6.97 -9.88 -2.37
CA THR A 215 6.20 -11.04 -2.85
C THR A 215 5.45 -10.72 -4.14
N PHE A 216 4.83 -9.54 -4.21
CA PHE A 216 4.15 -9.07 -5.42
C PHE A 216 5.13 -8.82 -6.55
N THR A 217 6.23 -8.13 -6.28
CA THR A 217 7.19 -7.78 -7.34
C THR A 217 7.88 -9.02 -7.93
N LEU A 218 8.23 -10.00 -7.09
CA LEU A 218 8.84 -11.25 -7.54
C LEU A 218 7.84 -12.12 -8.29
N THR A 219 6.62 -12.30 -7.76
CA THR A 219 5.58 -13.07 -8.47
C THR A 219 5.21 -12.45 -9.82
N TYR A 220 5.26 -11.12 -9.95
CA TYR A 220 5.07 -10.45 -11.24
C TYR A 220 6.19 -10.75 -12.22
N ILE A 221 7.45 -10.60 -11.82
CA ILE A 221 8.60 -10.94 -12.68
C ILE A 221 8.54 -12.42 -13.08
N MET A 222 8.23 -13.31 -12.15
CA MET A 222 8.04 -14.74 -12.44
C MET A 222 6.92 -14.97 -13.45
N SER A 223 5.78 -14.29 -13.30
CA SER A 223 4.65 -14.43 -14.22
C SER A 223 4.98 -13.94 -15.63
N VAL A 224 5.69 -12.81 -15.74
CA VAL A 224 6.19 -12.29 -17.03
C VAL A 224 7.19 -13.26 -17.65
N PHE A 225 8.14 -13.76 -16.86
CA PHE A 225 9.14 -14.73 -17.28
C PHE A 225 8.49 -16.00 -17.85
N PHE A 226 7.59 -16.63 -17.10
CA PHE A 226 6.89 -17.82 -17.55
C PHE A 226 6.03 -17.54 -18.78
N PHE A 227 5.30 -16.42 -18.82
CA PHE A 227 4.48 -16.07 -19.97
C PHE A 227 5.32 -15.92 -21.25
N HIS A 228 6.47 -15.25 -21.16
CA HIS A 228 7.39 -15.09 -22.28
C HIS A 228 8.03 -16.43 -22.67
N TYR A 229 8.49 -17.22 -21.70
CA TYR A 229 9.07 -18.54 -21.93
C TYR A 229 8.09 -19.49 -22.62
N PHE A 230 6.83 -19.55 -22.19
CA PHE A 230 5.84 -20.42 -22.82
C PHE A 230 5.46 -19.98 -24.23
N ARG A 231 5.51 -18.68 -24.52
CA ARG A 231 5.17 -18.13 -25.85
C ARG A 231 6.32 -18.21 -26.84
N GLU A 232 7.54 -17.89 -26.41
CA GLU A 232 8.70 -17.69 -27.30
C GLU A 232 9.78 -18.77 -27.13
N LYS A 233 9.67 -19.61 -26.09
CA LYS A 233 10.63 -20.68 -25.75
C LYS A 233 12.07 -20.19 -25.56
N LYS A 234 12.24 -18.89 -25.30
CA LYS A 234 13.52 -18.24 -25.02
C LYS A 234 13.57 -17.79 -23.56
N ILE A 235 14.75 -17.92 -22.97
CA ILE A 235 15.04 -17.47 -21.61
C ILE A 235 15.61 -16.05 -21.70
N ASP A 236 14.86 -15.05 -21.23
CA ASP A 236 15.37 -13.70 -21.06
C ASP A 236 15.98 -13.56 -19.65
N ILE A 237 17.32 -13.63 -19.59
CA ILE A 237 18.12 -13.57 -18.35
C ILE A 237 17.89 -12.25 -17.59
N SER A 238 17.44 -11.18 -18.27
CA SER A 238 17.20 -9.90 -17.61
C SER A 238 16.11 -10.00 -16.52
N PHE A 239 15.10 -10.86 -16.67
CA PHE A 239 14.10 -11.06 -15.61
C PHE A 239 14.69 -11.71 -14.36
N ILE A 240 15.63 -12.64 -14.54
CA ILE A 240 16.34 -13.29 -13.41
C ILE A 240 17.19 -12.25 -12.69
N ALA A 241 17.97 -11.46 -13.44
CA ALA A 241 18.79 -10.38 -12.87
C ALA A 241 17.92 -9.36 -12.10
N GLN A 242 16.79 -8.94 -12.67
CA GLN A 242 15.84 -8.05 -11.99
C GLN A 242 15.32 -8.65 -10.68
N GLY A 243 14.96 -9.94 -10.67
CA GLY A 243 14.52 -10.65 -9.46
C GLY A 243 15.60 -10.69 -8.38
N ILE A 244 16.85 -10.97 -8.76
CA ILE A 244 18.01 -10.97 -7.85
C ILE A 244 18.21 -9.58 -7.24
N VAL A 245 18.16 -8.52 -8.05
CA VAL A 245 18.33 -7.14 -7.55
C VAL A 245 17.24 -6.76 -6.55
N LEU A 246 15.97 -7.10 -6.82
CA LEU A 246 14.88 -6.83 -5.87
C LEU A 246 15.05 -7.60 -4.56
N LEU A 247 15.46 -8.87 -4.64
CA LEU A 247 15.71 -9.68 -3.46
C LEU A 247 16.90 -9.15 -2.65
N ALA A 248 17.99 -8.78 -3.32
CA ALA A 248 19.16 -8.19 -2.67
C ALA A 248 18.81 -6.87 -1.97
N MET A 249 18.00 -6.01 -2.61
CA MET A 249 17.51 -4.79 -1.99
C MET A 249 16.65 -5.08 -0.74
N TYR A 250 15.71 -6.01 -0.84
CA TYR A 250 14.87 -6.42 0.30
C TYR A 250 15.71 -6.93 1.48
N LEU A 251 16.68 -7.81 1.22
CA LEU A 251 17.58 -8.36 2.23
C LEU A 251 18.48 -7.27 2.83
N ALA A 252 18.98 -6.35 2.01
CA ALA A 252 19.78 -5.21 2.47
C ALA A 252 18.99 -4.31 3.42
N ILE A 253 17.73 -3.96 3.07
CA ILE A 253 16.86 -3.14 3.93
C ILE A 253 16.62 -3.83 5.28
N ILE A 254 16.24 -5.11 5.26
CA ILE A 254 15.94 -5.87 6.48
C ILE A 254 17.18 -5.98 7.38
N LYS A 255 18.34 -6.28 6.79
CA LYS A 255 19.59 -6.41 7.54
C LYS A 255 20.05 -5.06 8.10
N PHE A 256 19.96 -3.99 7.32
CA PHE A 256 20.41 -2.66 7.72
C PHE A 256 19.60 -2.11 8.91
N TYR A 257 18.28 -2.27 8.91
CA TYR A 257 17.41 -1.78 9.97
C TYR A 257 17.17 -2.79 11.11
N HIS A 258 17.92 -3.90 11.15
CA HIS A 258 17.80 -4.94 12.18
C HIS A 258 16.34 -5.37 12.40
N TYR A 259 15.60 -5.57 11.31
CA TYR A 259 14.18 -5.90 11.39
C TYR A 259 13.98 -7.21 12.17
N PRO A 260 13.15 -7.22 13.25
CA PRO A 260 13.02 -8.36 14.16
C PRO A 260 12.67 -9.68 13.47
N GLY A 261 11.90 -9.60 12.39
CA GLY A 261 11.51 -10.75 11.59
C GLY A 261 9.99 -10.92 11.51
N TRP A 262 9.57 -11.88 10.69
CA TRP A 262 8.15 -12.17 10.50
C TRP A 262 7.51 -12.78 11.74
N LYS A 263 8.22 -13.66 12.47
CA LYS A 263 7.67 -14.31 13.66
C LYS A 263 7.35 -13.30 14.75
N ASP A 264 8.26 -12.37 15.03
CA ASP A 264 8.05 -11.28 15.99
C ASP A 264 6.89 -10.40 15.59
N LEU A 265 6.84 -9.95 14.31
CA LEU A 265 5.72 -9.17 13.81
C LEU A 265 4.38 -9.92 13.98
N PHE A 266 4.35 -11.20 13.67
CA PHE A 266 3.15 -12.02 13.76
C PHE A 266 2.68 -12.17 15.21
N TYR A 267 3.61 -12.47 16.12
CA TYR A 267 3.33 -12.58 17.55
C TYR A 267 2.78 -11.26 18.11
N ASP A 268 3.51 -10.15 17.89
CA ASP A 268 3.18 -8.84 18.44
C ASP A 268 1.90 -8.23 17.85
N THR A 269 1.42 -8.76 16.73
CA THR A 269 0.16 -8.32 16.09
C THR A 269 -1.04 -9.18 16.48
N PHE A 270 -0.87 -10.50 16.56
CA PHE A 270 -2.01 -11.44 16.61
C PHE A 270 -2.12 -12.27 17.88
N ILE A 271 -1.04 -12.41 18.66
CA ILE A 271 -1.01 -13.24 19.88
C ILE A 271 -0.99 -12.32 21.09
N ASP A 272 0.14 -11.66 21.32
CA ASP A 272 0.31 -10.72 22.42
C ASP A 272 1.36 -9.68 22.04
N ARG A 273 1.08 -8.42 22.32
CA ARG A 273 1.97 -7.33 21.95
C ARG A 273 2.95 -7.08 23.07
N ARG A 274 4.23 -7.40 22.86
CA ARG A 274 5.25 -7.20 23.89
C ARG A 274 5.56 -5.71 24.10
N PRO A 275 5.69 -5.24 25.37
CA PRO A 275 6.19 -3.90 25.65
C PRO A 275 7.65 -3.68 25.23
N ILE A 276 8.50 -4.69 25.38
CA ILE A 276 9.91 -4.68 25.00
C ILE A 276 10.16 -5.98 24.21
N ILE A 277 10.73 -5.87 23.01
CA ILE A 277 10.91 -7.01 22.10
C ILE A 277 12.03 -7.91 22.61
N SER A 278 13.12 -7.32 23.09
CA SER A 278 14.31 -8.03 23.52
C SER A 278 14.14 -8.88 24.77
N THR A 279 13.13 -8.61 25.61
CA THR A 279 13.03 -9.23 26.94
C THR A 279 12.51 -10.65 26.91
N HIS A 280 11.68 -11.04 25.94
CA HIS A 280 11.01 -12.34 25.92
C HIS A 280 11.17 -13.01 24.55
N PRO A 281 11.76 -14.21 24.49
CA PRO A 281 11.81 -14.98 23.25
C PRO A 281 10.38 -15.38 22.87
N ILE A 282 10.08 -15.32 21.59
CA ILE A 282 8.80 -15.75 21.06
C ILE A 282 8.87 -17.18 20.56
N ASP A 283 7.82 -17.94 20.86
CA ASP A 283 7.54 -19.20 20.18
C ASP A 283 6.16 -19.10 19.53
N VAL A 284 6.14 -19.14 18.20
CA VAL A 284 4.90 -19.18 17.42
C VAL A 284 4.77 -20.60 16.93
N SER A 285 3.91 -21.39 17.58
CA SER A 285 3.68 -22.75 17.16
C SER A 285 2.86 -22.80 15.86
N LEU A 286 3.00 -23.90 15.11
CA LEU A 286 2.18 -24.13 13.92
C LEU A 286 0.67 -24.13 14.26
N LYS A 287 0.32 -24.61 15.47
CA LYS A 287 -1.06 -24.64 15.97
C LYS A 287 -1.59 -23.21 16.15
N ASP A 288 -0.81 -22.31 16.75
CA ASP A 288 -1.21 -20.92 16.96
C ASP A 288 -1.40 -20.22 15.61
N TYR A 289 -0.44 -20.38 14.70
CA TYR A 289 -0.52 -19.86 13.34
C TYR A 289 -1.80 -20.34 12.62
N LEU A 290 -2.03 -21.66 12.56
CA LEU A 290 -3.20 -22.22 11.87
C LEU A 290 -4.52 -21.81 12.54
N SER A 291 -4.56 -21.69 13.87
CA SER A 291 -5.74 -21.23 14.59
C SER A 291 -6.12 -19.78 14.22
N ILE A 292 -5.12 -18.90 14.13
CA ILE A 292 -5.31 -17.51 13.71
C ILE A 292 -5.77 -17.47 12.26
N ILE A 293 -5.12 -18.21 11.35
CA ILE A 293 -5.53 -18.28 9.95
C ILE A 293 -6.98 -18.75 9.82
N TYR A 294 -7.37 -19.80 10.55
CA TYR A 294 -8.73 -20.34 10.53
C TYR A 294 -9.78 -19.34 11.01
N ILE A 295 -9.50 -18.62 12.10
CA ILE A 295 -10.43 -17.59 12.58
C ILE A 295 -10.51 -16.44 11.57
N LYS A 296 -9.37 -15.98 11.06
CA LYS A 296 -9.30 -14.80 10.19
C LYS A 296 -9.87 -15.06 8.80
N ILE A 297 -9.72 -16.26 8.23
CA ILE A 297 -10.28 -16.59 6.89
C ILE A 297 -11.81 -16.50 6.88
N ILE A 298 -12.49 -16.80 7.99
CA ILE A 298 -13.95 -16.68 8.13
C ILE A 298 -14.38 -15.20 7.95
N TYR A 299 -13.63 -14.26 8.52
CA TYR A 299 -13.87 -12.82 8.35
C TYR A 299 -13.48 -12.32 6.95
N PHE A 300 -12.60 -13.05 6.26
CA PHE A 300 -12.13 -12.72 4.91
C PHE A 300 -13.14 -13.07 3.80
N LYS A 301 -14.24 -13.78 4.11
CA LYS A 301 -15.25 -14.25 3.13
C LYS A 301 -15.79 -13.16 2.19
N LYS A 302 -15.96 -11.92 2.67
CA LYS A 302 -16.43 -10.79 1.85
C LYS A 302 -15.42 -10.41 0.76
N VAL A 303 -14.13 -10.43 1.11
CA VAL A 303 -13.03 -10.18 0.18
C VAL A 303 -12.96 -11.31 -0.85
N THR A 304 -12.99 -12.56 -0.39
CA THR A 304 -13.00 -13.75 -1.25
C THR A 304 -14.17 -13.72 -2.26
N LEU A 305 -15.39 -13.44 -1.81
CA LEU A 305 -16.56 -13.35 -2.68
C LEU A 305 -16.41 -12.24 -3.72
N SER A 306 -15.97 -11.05 -3.31
CA SER A 306 -15.76 -9.93 -4.22
C SER A 306 -14.73 -10.27 -5.30
N LEU A 307 -13.61 -10.87 -4.92
CA LEU A 307 -12.58 -11.34 -5.85
C LEU A 307 -13.09 -12.44 -6.78
N ALA A 308 -13.84 -13.40 -6.28
CA ALA A 308 -14.43 -14.47 -7.09
C ALA A 308 -15.37 -13.92 -8.18
N ILE A 309 -16.22 -12.94 -7.84
CA ILE A 309 -17.10 -12.26 -8.80
C ILE A 309 -16.27 -11.54 -9.87
N MET A 310 -15.28 -10.74 -9.47
CA MET A 310 -14.46 -9.99 -10.42
C MET A 310 -13.67 -10.90 -11.36
N ILE A 311 -13.04 -11.95 -10.82
CA ILE A 311 -12.31 -12.96 -11.61
C ILE A 311 -13.27 -13.73 -12.52
N GLY A 312 -14.44 -14.12 -12.03
CA GLY A 312 -15.48 -14.78 -12.83
C GLY A 312 -15.88 -13.95 -14.04
N VAL A 313 -16.10 -12.63 -13.86
CA VAL A 313 -16.41 -11.70 -14.96
C VAL A 313 -15.24 -11.61 -15.95
N ILE A 314 -14.00 -11.50 -15.47
CA ILE A 314 -12.80 -11.42 -16.32
C ILE A 314 -12.66 -12.68 -17.19
N PHE A 315 -12.80 -13.86 -16.58
CA PHE A 315 -12.66 -15.14 -17.29
C PHE A 315 -13.80 -15.39 -18.26
N TRP A 316 -15.03 -15.00 -17.88
CA TRP A 316 -16.20 -15.07 -18.75
C TRP A 316 -16.06 -14.17 -19.99
N ARG A 317 -15.51 -12.97 -19.83
CA ARG A 317 -15.46 -11.96 -20.89
C ARG A 317 -14.17 -11.91 -21.71
N SER A 318 -13.03 -12.32 -21.14
CA SER A 318 -11.74 -12.27 -21.82
C SER A 318 -11.21 -13.68 -22.08
N LYS A 319 -10.81 -13.97 -23.31
CA LYS A 319 -10.00 -15.14 -23.69
C LYS A 319 -8.50 -14.85 -23.74
N ASP A 320 -8.09 -13.59 -23.54
CA ASP A 320 -6.69 -13.18 -23.56
C ASP A 320 -5.95 -13.77 -22.35
N ALA A 321 -4.97 -14.64 -22.63
CA ALA A 321 -4.19 -15.35 -21.62
C ALA A 321 -3.41 -14.39 -20.71
N TRP A 322 -2.88 -13.29 -21.25
CA TRP A 322 -2.12 -12.30 -20.47
C TRP A 322 -3.01 -11.62 -19.43
N VAL A 323 -4.21 -11.20 -19.86
CA VAL A 323 -5.21 -10.60 -18.96
C VAL A 323 -5.59 -11.55 -17.83
N ARG A 324 -5.79 -12.84 -18.14
CA ARG A 324 -6.13 -13.87 -17.14
C ARG A 324 -4.97 -14.09 -16.17
N ILE A 325 -3.75 -14.24 -16.66
CA ILE A 325 -2.55 -14.44 -15.83
C ILE A 325 -2.34 -13.28 -14.87
N ILE A 326 -2.42 -12.04 -15.34
CA ILE A 326 -2.28 -10.86 -14.47
C ILE A 326 -3.40 -10.78 -13.42
N SER A 327 -4.62 -11.13 -13.79
CA SER A 327 -5.75 -11.13 -12.85
C SER A 327 -5.58 -12.20 -11.77
N VAL A 328 -5.12 -13.40 -12.15
CA VAL A 328 -4.76 -14.48 -11.22
C VAL A 328 -3.58 -14.08 -10.33
N LEU A 329 -2.57 -13.38 -10.87
CA LEU A 329 -1.45 -12.87 -10.08
C LEU A 329 -1.90 -11.95 -8.94
N PHE A 330 -2.79 -11.00 -9.22
CA PHE A 330 -3.32 -10.15 -8.16
C PHE A 330 -4.14 -10.93 -7.14
N LEU A 331 -4.98 -11.87 -7.59
CA LEU A 331 -5.72 -12.79 -6.70
C LEU A 331 -4.78 -13.56 -5.77
N VAL A 332 -3.74 -14.18 -6.33
CA VAL A 332 -2.74 -14.94 -5.58
C VAL A 332 -2.04 -14.04 -4.56
N ASN A 333 -1.68 -12.81 -4.93
CA ASN A 333 -1.03 -11.89 -4.01
C ASN A 333 -1.93 -11.42 -2.86
N VAL A 334 -3.25 -11.33 -3.05
CA VAL A 334 -4.17 -11.11 -1.92
C VAL A 334 -4.02 -12.23 -0.89
N TYR A 335 -3.98 -13.49 -1.34
CA TYR A 335 -3.87 -14.64 -0.44
C TYR A 335 -2.47 -14.81 0.14
N ILE A 336 -1.40 -14.57 -0.63
CA ILE A 336 -0.03 -14.51 -0.08
C ILE A 336 0.01 -13.49 1.04
N LYS A 337 -0.48 -12.26 0.81
CA LYS A 337 -0.52 -11.22 1.83
C LYS A 337 -1.33 -11.64 3.06
N PHE A 338 -2.45 -12.34 2.84
CA PHE A 338 -3.30 -12.84 3.91
C PHE A 338 -2.58 -13.90 4.77
N PHE A 339 -1.88 -14.86 4.16
CA PHE A 339 -1.15 -15.88 4.91
C PHE A 339 0.03 -15.30 5.69
N PHE A 340 0.73 -14.30 5.15
CA PHE A 340 1.81 -13.62 5.89
C PHE A 340 1.28 -12.66 6.97
N PHE A 341 0.10 -12.05 6.78
CA PHE A 341 -0.46 -11.06 7.68
C PHE A 341 -2.00 -11.09 7.67
N PRO A 342 -2.63 -12.00 8.44
CA PRO A 342 -4.07 -12.32 8.36
C PRO A 342 -4.99 -11.26 9.01
N GLN A 343 -4.76 -9.97 8.75
CA GLN A 343 -5.53 -8.88 9.35
C GLN A 343 -6.81 -8.57 8.57
N SER A 344 -7.74 -9.53 8.59
CA SER A 344 -8.97 -9.55 7.76
C SER A 344 -9.93 -8.37 7.96
N ALA A 345 -9.91 -7.75 9.14
CA ALA A 345 -10.76 -6.59 9.43
C ALA A 345 -10.26 -5.30 8.74
N ALA A 346 -8.97 -5.21 8.44
CA ALA A 346 -8.36 -4.01 7.88
C ALA A 346 -8.19 -4.15 6.36
N LEU A 347 -9.25 -3.84 5.61
CA LEU A 347 -9.26 -3.89 4.14
C LEU A 347 -8.12 -3.09 3.49
N ARG A 348 -7.60 -2.06 4.17
CA ARG A 348 -6.48 -1.23 3.70
C ARG A 348 -5.25 -2.04 3.25
N PHE A 349 -4.95 -3.18 3.88
CA PHE A 349 -3.77 -3.97 3.56
C PHE A 349 -3.90 -4.77 2.25
N PHE A 350 -5.13 -5.07 1.84
CA PHE A 350 -5.43 -5.89 0.66
C PHE A 350 -5.91 -5.06 -0.52
N PHE A 351 -6.44 -3.86 -0.25
CA PHE A 351 -7.01 -2.98 -1.26
C PHE A 351 -6.07 -2.69 -2.44
N PRO A 352 -4.75 -2.47 -2.25
CA PRO A 352 -3.83 -2.28 -3.37
C PRO A 352 -3.67 -3.48 -4.31
N PHE A 353 -4.10 -4.68 -3.91
CA PHE A 353 -4.14 -5.88 -4.77
C PHE A 353 -5.56 -6.17 -5.30
N ILE A 354 -6.59 -5.89 -4.51
CA ILE A 354 -8.00 -6.06 -4.91
C ILE A 354 -8.36 -5.07 -6.02
N PHE A 355 -7.96 -3.81 -5.87
CA PHE A 355 -8.36 -2.74 -6.77
C PHE A 355 -7.80 -2.89 -8.21
N PRO A 356 -6.55 -3.34 -8.42
CA PRO A 356 -6.10 -3.75 -9.75
C PRO A 356 -6.98 -4.81 -10.42
N VAL A 357 -7.51 -5.80 -9.68
CA VAL A 357 -8.46 -6.79 -10.25
C VAL A 357 -9.74 -6.08 -10.71
N PHE A 358 -10.23 -5.11 -9.95
CA PHE A 358 -11.36 -4.28 -10.37
C PHE A 358 -11.05 -3.50 -11.66
N ILE A 359 -9.86 -2.89 -11.78
CA ILE A 359 -9.43 -2.22 -13.03
C ILE A 359 -9.35 -3.22 -14.20
N MET A 360 -8.83 -4.43 -13.99
CA MET A 360 -8.78 -5.48 -15.02
C MET A 360 -10.18 -5.90 -15.46
N MET A 361 -11.13 -6.02 -14.53
CA MET A 361 -12.54 -6.27 -14.84
C MET A 361 -13.12 -5.15 -15.70
N LEU A 362 -12.91 -3.88 -15.33
CA LEU A 362 -13.35 -2.73 -16.12
C LEU A 362 -12.70 -2.70 -17.51
N TYR A 363 -11.41 -3.04 -17.61
CA TYR A 363 -10.69 -3.12 -18.88
C TYR A 363 -11.29 -4.16 -19.83
N VAL A 364 -11.64 -5.34 -19.32
CA VAL A 364 -12.28 -6.38 -20.14
C VAL A 364 -13.70 -5.97 -20.55
N LEU A 365 -14.46 -5.35 -19.64
CA LEU A 365 -15.80 -4.85 -19.96
C LEU A 365 -15.75 -3.70 -20.98
N SER A 366 -14.75 -2.83 -20.91
CA SER A 366 -14.63 -1.69 -21.82
C SER A 366 -14.31 -2.11 -23.25
N LYS A 367 -13.64 -3.25 -23.47
CA LYS A 367 -13.40 -3.79 -24.83
C LYS A 367 -14.70 -3.99 -25.62
N LYS A 368 -15.80 -4.40 -24.97
CA LYS A 368 -17.12 -4.54 -25.62
C LYS A 368 -17.71 -3.21 -26.08
N TYR A 369 -17.42 -2.12 -25.37
CA TYR A 369 -18.01 -0.80 -25.63
C TYR A 369 -17.19 0.07 -26.58
N ASN A 370 -15.95 -0.34 -26.89
CA ASN A 370 -15.01 0.53 -27.58
C ASN A 370 -14.68 0.14 -29.02
N ASP A 371 -15.03 -1.06 -29.52
CA ASP A 371 -14.62 -1.56 -30.85
C ASP A 371 -13.24 -1.04 -31.29
N LEU A 372 -12.26 -1.18 -30.38
CA LEU A 372 -10.87 -0.88 -30.68
C LEU A 372 -10.37 -2.05 -31.53
N LYS A 373 -10.60 -1.95 -32.85
CA LYS A 373 -9.74 -2.60 -33.85
C LYS A 373 -8.32 -2.18 -33.53
N LEU A 374 -7.58 -3.06 -32.85
CA LEU A 374 -6.12 -2.98 -32.82
C LEU A 374 -5.68 -3.09 -34.28
N GLY A 375 -5.19 -1.97 -34.84
CA GLY A 375 -4.60 -1.95 -36.16
C GLY A 375 -3.58 -3.07 -36.28
N LYS A 376 -3.61 -3.75 -37.42
CA LYS A 376 -2.60 -4.74 -37.79
C LYS A 376 -1.22 -4.14 -37.56
N ILE A 377 -0.38 -4.90 -36.89
CA ILE A 377 1.06 -4.67 -36.87
C ILE A 377 1.55 -5.10 -38.26
N THR A 378 2.03 -4.13 -39.04
CA THR A 378 3.13 -4.33 -39.99
C THR A 378 4.42 -4.04 -39.26
#